data_AF-A0A832YBD6-F1
#
_entry.id   AF-A0A832YBD6-F1
#
_cell.length_a   1.000
_cell.length_b   1.000
_cell.length_c   1.000
_cell.angle_alpha   90.00
_cell.angle_beta   90.00
_cell.angle_gamma   90.00
#
_symmetry.space_group_name_H-M   'P 1'
#
loop_
_entity.id
_entity.type
_entity.pdbx_description
1 polymer ?
#
loop_
_entity_poly.entity_id
_entity_poly.type
_entity_poly.pdbx_seq_one_letter_code
_entity_poly.pdbx_strand_id
1 'polypeptide(L)'
;MQPSNGGYPLTGTSHPSAAVRPLQIPIQAQHAVGAAPPGYTYIMPEVNPLSPPPTDLQLIRVSKPWKIYGRMLGTVIVATFLAQLIFLIPYGVALNDPFMSICGGICAAPFVFLLTFFRRPKLVHLQRAVPDELGTNVHRLAMGGSLQTPAKTRFAHHIVRDDSLLDTPPSKTAWMVFAGLLVITTFLTGLYFTSEAGAIVAILLFIIIGIPAWLLGFSIPVVAWWSWCTRRLGLHTRQREAESWLVAGMLSAIPALTINSMLFPIIAGVFFSDNVVQLLMPVISAPFGEEICKGLFVLAFASSIDSPKRGFQIGFTVGLGFAMLENLIYILSSTFGGPIAFTLTALVRGIGSIPGHA
;
A
#
# COMPACT_ATOMS: atom_id res chain seq x y z
N MET A 1 -33.47 -60.00 -29.92
CA MET A 1 -33.05 -61.23 -30.62
C MET A 1 -31.68 -61.64 -30.07
N GLN A 2 -31.56 -62.84 -29.53
CA GLN A 2 -30.33 -63.67 -29.58
C GLN A 2 -30.19 -64.26 -31.03
N PRO A 3 -29.14 -65.03 -31.42
CA PRO A 3 -27.99 -65.60 -30.69
C PRO A 3 -26.67 -64.90 -31.12
N SER A 4 -25.43 -65.43 -31.09
CA SER A 4 -24.79 -66.71 -30.66
C SER A 4 -23.39 -66.39 -30.07
N ASN A 5 -22.78 -67.11 -29.13
CA ASN A 5 -22.58 -68.54 -28.82
C ASN A 5 -21.43 -69.23 -29.62
N GLY A 6 -20.42 -69.71 -28.89
CA GLY A 6 -19.22 -70.44 -29.36
C GLY A 6 -17.90 -69.84 -28.85
N GLY A 7 -16.98 -70.56 -28.19
CA GLY A 7 -16.98 -71.94 -27.69
C GLY A 7 -15.69 -72.24 -26.89
N TYR A 8 -15.75 -73.12 -25.89
CA TYR A 8 -14.60 -73.58 -25.07
C TYR A 8 -13.79 -74.69 -25.80
N PRO A 9 -12.49 -74.91 -25.49
CA PRO A 9 -12.11 -75.75 -24.33
C PRO A 9 -10.88 -75.27 -23.51
N LEU A 10 -10.71 -75.91 -22.35
CA LEU A 10 -9.71 -75.67 -21.31
C LEU A 10 -8.33 -76.30 -21.63
N THR A 11 -7.25 -75.73 -21.10
CA THR A 11 -6.11 -76.43 -20.44
C THR A 11 -5.20 -75.43 -19.73
N GLY A 12 -4.51 -75.82 -18.65
CA GLY A 12 -3.42 -75.04 -18.04
C GLY A 12 -3.62 -74.65 -16.57
N THR A 13 -3.13 -75.49 -15.66
CA THR A 13 -3.14 -75.26 -14.20
C THR A 13 -2.01 -74.33 -13.74
N SER A 14 -2.30 -73.32 -12.91
CA SER A 14 -1.52 -73.00 -11.69
C SER A 14 -2.09 -71.80 -10.91
N HIS A 15 -2.48 -72.04 -9.65
CA HIS A 15 -2.38 -71.04 -8.56
C HIS A 15 -0.94 -71.14 -7.99
N PRO A 16 -0.33 -70.07 -7.42
CA PRO A 16 -0.91 -69.15 -6.40
C PRO A 16 -0.83 -67.67 -6.85
N SER A 17 -1.22 -66.65 -6.07
CA SER A 17 -1.57 -66.58 -4.64
C SER A 17 -2.67 -65.54 -4.43
N ALA A 18 -3.42 -65.64 -3.33
CA ALA A 18 -4.40 -64.62 -2.96
C ALA A 18 -3.68 -63.29 -2.67
N ALA A 19 -3.94 -62.27 -3.49
CA ALA A 19 -3.48 -60.91 -3.23
C ALA A 19 -4.20 -60.36 -2.00
N VAL A 20 -3.59 -60.52 -0.83
CA VAL A 20 -4.06 -59.95 0.44
C VAL A 20 -4.16 -58.43 0.26
N ARG A 21 -5.39 -57.91 0.24
CA ARG A 21 -5.60 -56.45 0.36
C ARG A 21 -5.02 -56.03 1.72
N PRO A 22 -4.06 -55.09 1.77
CA PRO A 22 -3.50 -54.64 3.04
C PRO A 22 -4.62 -54.03 3.89
N LEU A 23 -4.69 -54.48 5.14
CA LEU A 23 -5.76 -54.09 6.06
C LEU A 23 -5.56 -52.62 6.45
N GLN A 24 -6.57 -51.77 6.20
CA GLN A 24 -6.47 -50.34 6.47
C GLN A 24 -6.74 -50.07 7.95
N ILE A 25 -5.81 -49.41 8.65
CA ILE A 25 -5.95 -49.02 10.05
C ILE A 25 -6.16 -47.50 10.12
N PRO A 26 -7.32 -47.00 10.59
CA PRO A 26 -7.47 -45.62 11.04
C PRO A 26 -6.56 -45.35 12.25
N ILE A 27 -5.93 -44.18 12.30
CA ILE A 27 -4.84 -43.89 13.26
C ILE A 27 -5.35 -43.92 14.72
N GLN A 28 -5.16 -45.05 15.40
CA GLN A 28 -5.44 -45.18 16.85
C GLN A 28 -4.41 -46.07 17.56
N ALA A 29 -3.12 -45.92 17.25
CA ALA A 29 -2.04 -46.51 18.05
C ALA A 29 -0.81 -45.60 18.07
N GLN A 30 -0.36 -45.22 19.28
CA GLN A 30 0.96 -44.63 19.48
C GLN A 30 2.03 -45.71 19.29
N HIS A 31 2.78 -45.67 18.19
CA HIS A 31 4.10 -46.30 18.13
C HIS A 31 5.07 -45.34 17.46
N ALA A 32 6.27 -45.23 18.02
CA ALA A 32 7.29 -44.32 17.54
C ALA A 32 8.04 -44.91 16.33
N VAL A 33 8.57 -44.00 15.50
CA VAL A 33 9.58 -44.25 14.44
C VAL A 33 9.14 -45.12 13.25
N GLY A 34 8.70 -44.43 12.19
CA GLY A 34 9.34 -44.53 10.88
C GLY A 34 9.05 -45.74 9.97
N ALA A 35 8.49 -46.84 10.46
CA ALA A 35 8.18 -48.02 9.64
C ALA A 35 6.76 -48.53 9.90
N ALA A 36 6.01 -48.78 8.82
CA ALA A 36 4.74 -49.48 8.94
C ALA A 36 5.00 -50.95 9.30
N PRO A 37 4.15 -51.61 10.12
CA PRO A 37 4.27 -53.04 10.33
C PRO A 37 4.27 -53.80 8.99
N PRO A 38 5.04 -54.89 8.84
CA PRO A 38 5.13 -55.61 7.57
C PRO A 38 3.74 -56.03 7.07
N GLY A 39 3.42 -55.66 5.83
CA GLY A 39 2.09 -55.84 5.23
C GLY A 39 1.15 -54.63 5.31
N TYR A 40 1.53 -53.56 6.01
CA TYR A 40 0.78 -52.31 6.09
C TYR A 40 1.47 -51.19 5.30
N THR A 41 0.68 -50.24 4.78
CA THR A 41 1.18 -49.04 4.11
C THR A 41 0.69 -47.80 4.86
N TYR A 42 1.60 -46.88 5.20
CA TYR A 42 1.19 -45.59 5.74
C TYR A 42 0.47 -44.77 4.68
N ILE A 43 -0.84 -44.61 4.85
CA ILE A 43 -1.63 -43.63 4.10
C ILE A 43 -1.51 -42.30 4.84
N MET A 44 -0.85 -41.30 4.24
CA MET A 44 -0.89 -39.94 4.79
C MET A 44 -2.33 -39.41 4.72
N PRO A 45 -2.82 -38.72 5.76
CA PRO A 45 -4.09 -38.01 5.70
C PRO A 45 -4.14 -37.07 4.49
N GLU A 46 -5.33 -36.89 3.92
CA GLU A 46 -5.53 -35.85 2.91
C GLU A 46 -5.31 -34.46 3.50
N VAL A 47 -5.05 -33.49 2.63
CA VAL A 47 -4.90 -32.09 3.06
C VAL A 47 -6.29 -31.58 3.44
N ASN A 48 -6.48 -31.19 4.69
CA ASN A 48 -7.73 -30.60 5.16
C ASN A 48 -8.13 -29.41 4.26
N PRO A 49 -9.42 -29.24 3.92
CA PRO A 49 -9.87 -28.14 3.07
C PRO A 49 -9.76 -26.78 3.79
N LEU A 50 -9.76 -25.71 3.00
CA LEU A 50 -9.82 -24.35 3.51
C LEU A 50 -11.09 -24.13 4.33
N SER A 51 -10.93 -23.55 5.51
CA SER A 51 -12.01 -23.27 6.45
C SER A 51 -12.08 -21.77 6.76
N PRO A 52 -13.25 -21.21 7.09
CA PRO A 52 -13.37 -19.80 7.45
C PRO A 52 -12.54 -19.50 8.72
N PRO A 53 -11.87 -18.34 8.80
CA PRO A 53 -11.11 -17.97 9.98
C PRO A 53 -12.03 -17.81 11.22
N PRO A 54 -11.55 -18.17 12.42
CA PRO A 54 -12.23 -17.87 13.68
C PRO A 54 -12.46 -16.37 13.87
N THR A 55 -13.56 -15.99 14.52
CA THR A 55 -13.93 -14.59 14.77
C THR A 55 -13.01 -13.88 15.78
N ASP A 56 -12.29 -14.65 16.60
CA ASP A 56 -11.32 -14.21 17.61
C ASP A 56 -9.87 -14.12 17.07
N LEU A 57 -9.62 -14.51 15.82
CA LEU A 57 -8.27 -14.60 15.25
C LEU A 57 -7.66 -13.21 14.97
N GLN A 58 -6.85 -12.71 15.90
CA GLN A 58 -6.01 -11.52 15.66
C GLN A 58 -4.59 -11.89 15.23
N LEU A 59 -4.12 -11.27 14.15
CA LEU A 59 -2.77 -11.46 13.60
C LEU A 59 -1.85 -10.30 14.00
N ILE A 60 -1.01 -10.52 15.00
CA ILE A 60 0.08 -9.60 15.35
C ILE A 60 1.34 -10.04 14.61
N ARG A 61 2.01 -9.09 13.93
CA ARG A 61 3.28 -9.30 13.24
C ARG A 61 4.31 -8.31 13.75
N VAL A 62 5.57 -8.72 13.85
CA VAL A 62 6.70 -7.79 14.01
C VAL A 62 6.67 -6.80 12.84
N SER A 63 6.40 -5.54 13.16
CA SER A 63 6.26 -4.47 12.19
C SER A 63 7.60 -4.10 11.56
N LYS A 64 7.54 -3.55 10.33
CA LYS A 64 8.69 -2.94 9.66
C LYS A 64 8.29 -1.53 9.21
N PRO A 65 8.29 -0.53 10.12
CA PRO A 65 7.72 0.80 9.84
C PRO A 65 8.26 1.45 8.54
N TRP A 66 9.57 1.33 8.27
CA TRP A 66 10.18 1.84 7.03
C TRP A 66 9.72 1.13 5.74
N LYS A 67 9.17 -0.08 5.83
CA LYS A 67 8.55 -0.77 4.68
C LYS A 67 7.19 -0.14 4.31
N ILE A 68 6.51 0.48 5.28
CA ILE A 68 5.28 1.27 5.02
C ILE A 68 5.67 2.52 4.22
N TYR A 69 6.68 3.25 4.69
CA TYR A 69 7.23 4.42 4.01
C TYR A 69 7.59 4.14 2.54
N GLY A 70 8.35 3.08 2.25
CA GLY A 70 8.69 2.72 0.86
C GLY A 70 7.46 2.40 -0.01
N ARG A 71 6.41 1.78 0.55
CA ARG A 71 5.15 1.57 -0.18
C ARG A 71 4.41 2.88 -0.46
N MET A 72 4.41 3.80 0.50
CA MET A 72 3.79 5.13 0.33
C MET A 72 4.51 5.95 -0.73
N LEU A 73 5.85 5.96 -0.70
CA LEU A 73 6.70 6.62 -1.69
C LEU A 73 6.40 6.11 -3.12
N GLY A 74 6.31 4.78 -3.30
CA GLY A 74 5.92 4.21 -4.59
C GLY A 74 4.48 4.56 -5.00
N THR A 75 3.56 4.65 -4.03
CA THR A 75 2.14 4.95 -4.30
C THR A 75 1.94 6.41 -4.71
N VAL A 76 2.59 7.36 -4.05
CA VAL A 76 2.44 8.80 -4.36
C VAL A 76 3.06 9.15 -5.71
N ILE A 77 4.22 8.61 -6.06
CA ILE A 77 4.84 8.82 -7.39
C ILE A 77 3.87 8.39 -8.50
N VAL A 78 3.26 7.21 -8.35
CA VAL A 78 2.26 6.67 -9.29
C VAL A 78 0.99 7.52 -9.32
N ALA A 79 0.51 7.96 -8.15
CA ALA A 79 -0.66 8.83 -8.05
C ALA A 79 -0.41 10.22 -8.69
N THR A 80 0.81 10.76 -8.61
CA THR A 80 1.15 12.03 -9.27
C THR A 80 1.17 11.90 -10.79
N PHE A 81 1.81 10.87 -11.35
CA PHE A 81 1.75 10.63 -12.79
C PHE A 81 0.30 10.44 -13.26
N LEU A 82 -0.49 9.66 -12.50
CA LEU A 82 -1.91 9.48 -12.76
C LEU A 82 -2.69 10.81 -12.73
N ALA A 83 -2.44 11.66 -11.73
CA ALA A 83 -3.10 12.96 -11.59
C ALA A 83 -2.80 13.90 -12.77
N GLN A 84 -1.53 14.00 -13.16
CA GLN A 84 -1.11 14.85 -14.28
C GLN A 84 -1.69 14.35 -15.61
N LEU A 85 -1.67 13.03 -15.85
CA LEU A 85 -2.21 12.45 -17.08
C LEU A 85 -3.74 12.52 -17.16
N ILE A 86 -4.46 12.41 -16.04
CA ILE A 86 -5.90 12.65 -16.00
C ILE A 86 -6.22 14.13 -16.20
N PHE A 87 -5.44 15.06 -15.65
CA PHE A 87 -5.65 16.51 -15.84
C PHE A 87 -5.52 16.96 -17.31
N LEU A 88 -4.71 16.28 -18.13
CA LEU A 88 -4.64 16.52 -19.57
C LEU A 88 -5.98 16.28 -20.30
N ILE A 89 -6.90 15.49 -19.74
CA ILE A 89 -8.21 15.22 -20.35
C ILE A 89 -9.10 16.47 -20.37
N PRO A 90 -9.49 17.09 -19.22
CA PRO A 90 -10.25 18.33 -19.24
C PRO A 90 -9.45 19.49 -19.85
N TYR A 91 -8.13 19.53 -19.67
CA TYR A 91 -7.29 20.60 -20.22
C TYR A 91 -7.25 20.59 -21.75
N GLY A 92 -7.11 19.42 -22.38
CA GLY A 92 -7.22 19.29 -23.84
C GLY A 92 -8.61 19.67 -24.36
N VAL A 93 -9.68 19.33 -23.64
CA VAL A 93 -11.05 19.78 -23.98
C VAL A 93 -11.17 21.31 -23.91
N ALA A 94 -10.61 21.95 -22.89
CA ALA A 94 -10.62 23.41 -22.75
C ALA A 94 -9.82 24.13 -23.86
N LEU A 95 -8.75 23.51 -24.35
CA LEU A 95 -7.97 24.01 -25.50
C LEU A 95 -8.55 23.62 -26.87
N ASN A 96 -9.64 22.85 -26.91
CA ASN A 96 -10.18 22.23 -28.13
C ASN A 96 -9.13 21.38 -28.89
N ASP A 97 -8.28 20.68 -28.13
CA ASP A 97 -7.30 19.70 -28.60
C ASP A 97 -7.72 18.26 -28.18
N PRO A 98 -8.38 17.52 -29.08
CA PRO A 98 -8.75 16.13 -28.83
C PRO A 98 -7.54 15.20 -28.66
N PHE A 99 -6.39 15.51 -29.30
CA PHE A 99 -5.20 14.67 -29.25
C PHE A 99 -4.61 14.66 -27.84
N MET A 100 -4.46 15.83 -27.22
CA MET A 100 -4.01 15.95 -25.84
C MET A 100 -4.93 15.19 -24.86
N SER A 101 -6.24 15.29 -25.06
CA SER A 101 -7.25 14.60 -24.23
C SER A 101 -7.16 13.06 -24.36
N ILE A 102 -7.05 12.56 -25.59
CA ILE A 102 -6.94 11.13 -25.89
C ILE A 102 -5.62 10.57 -25.36
N CYS A 103 -4.50 11.28 -25.57
CA CYS A 103 -3.20 10.88 -25.04
C CYS A 103 -3.19 10.84 -23.52
N GLY A 104 -3.77 11.84 -22.83
CA GLY A 104 -3.91 11.83 -21.37
C GLY A 104 -4.64 10.59 -20.86
N GLY A 105 -5.80 10.27 -21.44
CA GLY A 105 -6.59 9.08 -21.08
C GLY A 105 -5.88 7.75 -21.34
N ILE A 106 -5.27 7.57 -22.52
CA ILE A 106 -4.55 6.34 -22.86
C ILE A 106 -3.31 6.15 -21.98
N CYS A 107 -2.53 7.22 -21.77
CA CYS A 107 -1.34 7.16 -20.93
C CYS A 107 -1.66 6.99 -19.44
N ALA A 108 -2.82 7.44 -18.95
CA ALA A 108 -3.25 7.24 -17.57
C ALA A 108 -3.58 5.77 -17.24
N ALA A 109 -4.09 4.99 -18.21
CA ALA A 109 -4.53 3.61 -18.02
C ALA A 109 -3.49 2.68 -17.34
N PRO A 110 -2.20 2.61 -17.74
CA PRO A 110 -1.20 1.81 -17.04
C PRO A 110 -0.97 2.26 -15.59
N PHE A 111 -1.08 3.56 -15.27
CA PHE A 111 -0.94 4.05 -13.89
C PHE A 111 -2.18 3.71 -13.03
N VAL A 112 -3.39 3.68 -13.60
CA VAL A 112 -4.58 3.13 -12.91
C VAL A 112 -4.34 1.66 -12.57
N PHE A 113 -3.89 0.85 -13.54
CA PHE A 113 -3.59 -0.57 -13.30
C PHE A 113 -2.51 -0.73 -12.22
N LEU A 114 -1.42 0.02 -12.30
CA LEU A 114 -0.30 -0.07 -11.38
C LEU A 114 -0.68 0.40 -9.95
N LEU A 115 -1.50 1.45 -9.83
CA LEU A 115 -2.09 1.87 -8.56
C LEU A 115 -2.96 0.75 -7.97
N THR A 116 -3.89 0.17 -8.73
CA THR A 116 -4.71 -0.96 -8.23
C THR A 116 -3.86 -2.19 -7.86
N PHE A 117 -2.76 -2.44 -8.57
CA PHE A 117 -1.79 -3.49 -8.26
C PHE A 117 -1.10 -3.26 -6.89
N PHE A 118 -0.61 -2.05 -6.62
CA PHE A 118 -0.03 -1.68 -5.32
C PHE A 118 -1.04 -1.74 -4.15
N ARG A 119 -2.33 -1.57 -4.45
CA ARG A 119 -3.44 -1.67 -3.48
C ARG A 119 -3.93 -3.08 -3.18
N ARG A 120 -3.45 -4.12 -3.88
CA ARG A 120 -3.94 -5.50 -3.69
C ARG A 120 -3.78 -5.95 -2.23
N PRO A 121 -4.84 -6.50 -1.60
CA PRO A 121 -4.78 -6.95 -0.22
C PRO A 121 -3.79 -8.12 -0.10
N LYS A 122 -2.90 -8.07 0.88
CA LYS A 122 -2.04 -9.21 1.20
C LYS A 122 -2.91 -10.28 1.87
N LEU A 123 -2.85 -11.48 1.32
CA LEU A 123 -3.47 -12.66 1.88
C LEU A 123 -2.40 -13.44 2.66
N VAL A 124 -2.73 -13.83 3.88
CA VAL A 124 -1.89 -14.64 4.76
C VAL A 124 -2.55 -16.00 4.87
N HIS A 125 -1.80 -17.05 4.53
CA HIS A 125 -2.21 -18.43 4.80
C HIS A 125 -1.89 -18.75 6.25
N LEU A 126 -2.90 -18.82 7.10
CA LEU A 126 -2.74 -19.24 8.49
C LEU A 126 -2.99 -20.75 8.58
N GLN A 127 -2.08 -21.45 9.24
CA GLN A 127 -2.19 -22.86 9.56
C GLN A 127 -2.15 -22.99 11.08
N ARG A 128 -3.20 -23.57 11.68
CA ARG A 128 -3.39 -23.64 13.13
C ARG A 128 -3.64 -25.09 13.54
N ALA A 129 -2.75 -25.63 14.39
CA ALA A 129 -2.99 -26.86 15.13
C ALA A 129 -3.48 -26.49 16.54
N VAL A 130 -4.68 -26.94 16.91
CA VAL A 130 -5.25 -26.74 18.25
C VAL A 130 -5.30 -28.09 18.96
N PRO A 131 -4.91 -28.22 20.25
CA PRO A 131 -5.09 -29.47 21.00
C PRO A 131 -6.54 -29.94 20.95
N ASP A 132 -6.74 -31.22 20.62
CA ASP A 132 -8.06 -31.84 20.46
C ASP A 132 -7.92 -33.34 20.76
N GLU A 133 -8.69 -33.88 21.71
CA GLU A 133 -8.61 -35.29 22.11
C GLU A 133 -9.06 -36.26 21.00
N LEU A 134 -9.87 -35.77 20.06
CA LEU A 134 -10.29 -36.45 18.83
C LEU A 134 -9.35 -36.20 17.65
N GLY A 135 -8.32 -35.35 17.85
CA GLY A 135 -7.34 -34.99 16.82
C GLY A 135 -6.32 -36.09 16.51
N THR A 136 -5.48 -35.82 15.50
CA THR A 136 -4.35 -36.67 15.11
C THR A 136 -3.02 -36.05 15.50
N ASN A 137 -1.97 -36.88 15.57
CA ASN A 137 -0.60 -36.44 15.81
C ASN A 137 0.15 -36.08 14.51
N VAL A 138 -0.44 -36.35 13.33
CA VAL A 138 0.19 -36.15 12.02
C VAL A 138 -0.81 -35.47 11.10
N HIS A 139 -0.37 -34.38 10.47
CA HIS A 139 -1.16 -33.53 9.57
C HIS A 139 -0.40 -33.30 8.27
N ARG A 140 -1.08 -33.37 7.12
CA ARG A 140 -0.47 -33.08 5.82
C ARG A 140 -0.60 -31.60 5.48
N LEU A 141 0.51 -30.97 5.11
CA LEU A 141 0.53 -29.54 4.81
C LEU A 141 0.18 -29.30 3.33
N ALA A 142 -0.63 -28.28 3.07
CA ALA A 142 -1.08 -27.93 1.71
C ALA A 142 0.07 -27.50 0.78
N MET A 143 1.18 -27.02 1.34
CA MET A 143 2.37 -26.60 0.59
C MET A 143 3.43 -27.71 0.49
N GLY A 144 3.07 -28.96 0.83
CA GLY A 144 3.98 -30.10 0.90
C GLY A 144 4.55 -30.34 2.31
N GLY A 145 4.93 -31.59 2.57
CA GLY A 145 5.40 -32.05 3.88
C GLY A 145 4.28 -32.42 4.87
N SER A 146 4.69 -32.82 6.07
CA SER A 146 3.80 -33.21 7.17
C SER A 146 4.24 -32.57 8.48
N LEU A 147 3.28 -32.03 9.23
CA LEU A 147 3.45 -31.55 10.60
C LEU A 147 3.13 -32.69 11.56
N GLN A 148 4.10 -33.08 12.38
CA GLN A 148 3.89 -34.01 13.49
C GLN A 148 3.83 -33.23 14.82
N THR A 149 2.78 -33.44 15.60
CA THR A 149 2.57 -32.79 16.91
C THR A 149 2.76 -33.79 18.06
N PRO A 150 3.32 -33.38 19.21
CA PRO A 150 3.57 -34.27 20.34
C PRO A 150 2.28 -34.68 21.08
N ALA A 151 1.24 -33.85 20.99
CA ALA A 151 -0.11 -34.15 21.44
C ALA A 151 -1.07 -34.23 20.24
N LYS A 152 -2.23 -34.86 20.43
CA LYS A 152 -3.31 -34.87 19.43
C LYS A 152 -3.79 -33.45 19.17
N THR A 153 -3.89 -33.09 17.91
CA THR A 153 -4.35 -31.76 17.50
C THR A 153 -5.35 -31.85 16.35
N ARG A 154 -6.25 -30.88 16.26
CA ARG A 154 -7.04 -30.59 15.07
C ARG A 154 -6.32 -29.54 14.24
N PHE A 155 -5.93 -29.89 13.03
CA PHE A 155 -5.33 -28.96 12.07
C PHE A 155 -6.42 -28.28 11.25
N ALA A 156 -6.38 -26.95 11.21
CA ALA A 156 -7.21 -26.13 10.33
C ALA A 156 -6.32 -25.12 9.62
N HIS A 157 -6.69 -24.78 8.39
CA HIS A 157 -6.04 -23.70 7.66
C HIS A 157 -7.05 -22.73 7.03
N HIS A 158 -6.64 -21.47 6.99
CA HIS A 158 -7.49 -20.32 6.69
C HIS A 158 -6.72 -19.35 5.81
N ILE A 159 -7.41 -18.71 4.86
CA ILE A 159 -6.87 -17.54 4.16
C ILE A 159 -7.45 -16.30 4.81
N VAL A 160 -6.58 -15.47 5.39
CA VAL A 160 -6.96 -14.26 6.14
C VAL A 160 -6.35 -13.05 5.44
N ARG A 161 -7.02 -11.90 5.51
CA ARG A 161 -6.43 -10.64 5.04
C ARG A 161 -5.42 -10.14 6.08
N ASP A 162 -4.36 -9.50 5.62
CA ASP A 162 -3.37 -8.85 6.49
C ASP A 162 -4.01 -7.62 7.17
N ASP A 163 -4.63 -7.85 8.33
CA ASP A 163 -5.27 -6.86 9.21
C ASP A 163 -4.31 -6.30 10.27
N SER A 164 -3.00 -6.29 9.98
CA SER A 164 -1.98 -5.74 10.88
C SER A 164 -2.26 -4.28 11.25
N LEU A 165 -2.03 -3.95 12.53
CA LEU A 165 -2.14 -2.60 13.04
C LEU A 165 -1.14 -1.66 12.37
N LEU A 166 -1.54 -0.42 12.18
CA LEU A 166 -0.66 0.64 11.67
C LEU A 166 0.51 0.91 12.63
N ASP A 167 1.74 0.67 12.19
CA ASP A 167 2.96 1.09 12.90
C ASP A 167 3.80 2.04 12.04
N THR A 168 3.69 3.33 12.31
CA THR A 168 4.41 4.40 11.62
C THR A 168 5.84 4.55 12.14
N PRO A 169 6.84 4.91 11.29
CA PRO A 169 8.19 5.24 11.76
C PRO A 169 8.18 6.24 12.92
N PRO A 170 9.06 6.13 13.93
CA PRO A 170 9.05 7.04 15.07
C PRO A 170 9.21 8.50 14.63
N SER A 171 8.25 9.36 15.02
CA SER A 171 8.22 10.78 14.58
C SER A 171 9.53 11.51 14.87
N LYS A 172 10.17 11.28 16.03
CA LYS A 172 11.50 11.82 16.36
C LYS A 172 12.57 11.46 15.31
N THR A 173 12.60 10.20 14.85
CA THR A 173 13.56 9.74 13.85
C THR A 173 13.32 10.37 12.49
N ALA A 174 12.05 10.52 12.08
CA ALA A 174 11.71 11.22 10.85
C ALA A 174 12.14 12.70 10.90
N TRP A 175 11.85 13.40 12.02
CA TRP A 175 12.31 14.79 12.20
C TRP A 175 13.84 14.94 12.21
N MET A 176 14.59 13.99 12.79
CA MET A 176 16.07 14.01 12.71
C MET A 176 16.59 13.84 11.28
N VAL A 177 15.98 12.96 10.48
CA VAL A 177 16.34 12.78 9.05
C VAL A 177 16.06 14.07 8.27
N PHE A 178 14.91 14.71 8.49
CA PHE A 178 14.56 15.96 7.83
C PHE A 178 15.44 17.14 8.26
N ALA A 179 15.76 17.25 9.56
CA ALA A 179 16.70 18.26 10.05
C ALA A 179 18.10 18.07 9.46
N GLY A 180 18.58 16.83 9.37
CA GLY A 180 19.85 16.50 8.71
C GLY A 180 19.87 16.91 7.24
N LEU A 181 18.79 16.63 6.50
CA LEU A 181 18.62 17.10 5.12
C LEU A 181 18.71 18.63 5.02
N LEU A 182 17.95 19.36 5.84
CA LEU A 182 17.96 20.82 5.84
C LEU A 182 19.35 21.40 6.19
N VAL A 183 20.08 20.80 7.14
CA VAL A 183 21.46 21.22 7.46
C VAL A 183 22.38 21.01 6.25
N ILE A 184 22.30 19.88 5.57
CA ILE A 184 23.11 19.59 4.37
C ILE A 184 22.81 20.58 3.25
N THR A 185 21.53 20.84 2.92
CA THR A 185 21.19 21.75 1.82
C THR A 185 21.37 23.22 2.17
N THR A 186 21.26 23.58 3.46
CA THR A 186 21.68 24.90 3.97
C THR A 186 23.20 25.08 3.86
N PHE A 187 24.00 24.05 4.15
CA PHE A 187 25.45 24.09 3.95
C PHE A 187 25.81 24.27 2.47
N LEU A 188 25.17 23.53 1.55
CA LEU A 188 25.36 23.73 0.11
C LEU A 188 24.93 25.13 -0.34
N THR A 189 23.84 25.66 0.24
CA THR A 189 23.39 27.04 0.01
C THR A 189 24.43 28.06 0.51
N GLY A 190 25.01 27.86 1.69
CA GLY A 190 26.09 28.70 2.21
C GLY A 190 27.34 28.65 1.33
N LEU A 191 27.76 27.45 0.92
CA LEU A 191 28.89 27.23 0.01
C LEU A 191 28.70 27.97 -1.32
N TYR A 192 27.47 27.97 -1.85
CA TYR A 192 27.10 28.66 -3.09
C TYR A 192 27.38 30.17 -3.04
N PHE A 193 27.25 30.80 -1.88
CA PHE A 193 27.50 32.25 -1.70
C PHE A 193 28.94 32.61 -1.32
N THR A 194 29.87 31.65 -1.18
CA THR A 194 31.25 31.97 -0.76
C THR A 194 32.14 32.49 -1.88
N SER A 195 32.00 31.93 -3.09
CA SER A 195 32.82 32.24 -4.27
C SER A 195 32.25 31.55 -5.51
N GLU A 196 32.67 31.94 -6.71
CA GLU A 196 32.28 31.26 -7.97
C GLU A 196 32.66 29.77 -7.97
N ALA A 197 33.87 29.43 -7.48
CA ALA A 197 34.30 28.05 -7.30
C ALA A 197 33.41 27.31 -6.27
N GLY A 198 33.02 27.98 -5.19
CA GLY A 198 32.05 27.48 -4.20
C GLY A 198 30.68 27.19 -4.82
N ALA A 199 30.16 28.09 -5.67
CA ALA A 199 28.92 27.90 -6.41
C ALA A 199 28.96 26.68 -7.33
N ILE A 200 30.04 26.50 -8.10
CA ILE A 200 30.23 25.33 -8.97
C ILE A 200 30.25 24.04 -8.14
N VAL A 201 31.02 23.99 -7.06
CA VAL A 201 31.09 22.81 -6.18
C VAL A 201 29.73 22.52 -5.52
N ALA A 202 29.02 23.56 -5.06
CA ALA A 202 27.70 23.42 -4.46
C ALA A 202 26.67 22.84 -5.44
N ILE A 203 26.67 23.29 -6.70
CA ILE A 203 25.80 22.75 -7.76
C ILE A 203 26.16 21.28 -8.04
N LEU A 204 27.44 20.96 -8.22
CA LEU A 204 27.88 19.59 -8.52
C LEU A 204 27.50 18.60 -7.40
N LEU A 205 27.73 18.98 -6.14
CA LEU A 205 27.29 18.19 -4.98
C LEU A 205 25.76 18.07 -4.91
N PHE A 206 25.03 19.16 -5.20
CA PHE A 206 23.57 19.16 -5.21
C PHE A 206 22.99 18.25 -6.31
N ILE A 207 23.62 18.17 -7.49
CA ILE A 207 23.22 17.23 -8.55
C ILE A 207 23.37 15.77 -8.07
N ILE A 208 24.49 15.44 -7.41
CA ILE A 208 24.75 14.08 -6.88
C ILE A 208 23.70 13.67 -5.83
N ILE A 209 23.35 14.58 -4.91
CA ILE A 209 22.38 14.29 -3.84
C ILE A 209 20.93 14.62 -4.23
N GLY A 210 20.68 15.19 -5.42
CA GLY A 210 19.41 15.84 -5.76
C GLY A 210 18.20 14.91 -5.71
N ILE A 211 18.32 13.70 -6.26
CA ILE A 211 17.25 12.70 -6.22
C ILE A 211 16.97 12.21 -4.77
N PRO A 212 17.98 11.77 -3.98
CA PRO A 212 17.78 11.50 -2.55
C PRO A 212 17.20 12.67 -1.75
N ALA A 213 17.71 13.89 -1.97
CA ALA A 213 17.27 15.10 -1.29
C ALA A 213 15.80 15.40 -1.60
N TRP A 214 15.41 15.39 -2.88
CA TRP A 214 14.02 15.49 -3.33
C TRP A 214 13.12 14.48 -2.64
N LEU A 215 13.45 13.18 -2.76
CA LEU A 215 12.64 12.10 -2.19
C LEU A 215 12.44 12.24 -0.68
N LEU A 216 13.48 12.63 0.07
CA LEU A 216 13.40 12.84 1.50
C LEU A 216 12.65 14.13 1.86
N GLY A 217 12.87 15.22 1.13
CA GLY A 217 12.33 16.55 1.40
C GLY A 217 10.81 16.61 1.30
N PHE A 218 10.22 15.95 0.28
CA PHE A 218 8.76 15.97 0.11
C PHE A 218 8.03 15.01 1.07
N SER A 219 8.66 13.90 1.46
CA SER A 219 7.95 12.75 2.07
C SER A 219 8.21 12.59 3.57
N ILE A 220 9.41 12.86 4.06
CA ILE A 220 9.77 12.64 5.47
C ILE A 220 8.94 13.51 6.42
N PRO A 221 8.68 14.81 6.16
CA PRO A 221 7.81 15.61 7.01
C PRO A 221 6.38 15.06 7.07
N VAL A 222 5.82 14.58 5.95
CA VAL A 222 4.48 13.96 5.93
C VAL A 222 4.43 12.73 6.84
N VAL A 223 5.46 11.88 6.79
CA VAL A 223 5.59 10.72 7.70
C VAL A 223 5.75 11.15 9.16
N ALA A 224 6.52 12.22 9.42
CA ALA A 224 6.78 12.73 10.76
C ALA A 224 5.50 13.25 11.43
N TRP A 225 4.69 14.02 10.69
CA TRP A 225 3.35 14.48 11.08
C TRP A 225 2.38 13.30 11.25
N TRP A 226 2.29 12.40 10.26
CA TRP A 226 1.39 11.24 10.29
C TRP A 226 1.63 10.36 11.52
N SER A 227 2.91 10.12 11.85
CA SER A 227 3.33 9.38 13.03
C SER A 227 2.98 10.10 14.33
N TRP A 228 3.16 11.42 14.39
CA TRP A 228 2.84 12.23 15.57
C TRP A 228 1.35 12.21 15.90
N CYS A 229 0.48 12.50 14.93
CA CYS A 229 -0.98 12.48 15.13
C CYS A 229 -1.50 11.08 15.45
N THR A 230 -1.08 10.05 14.70
CA THR A 230 -1.52 8.66 14.95
C THR A 230 -1.19 8.23 16.38
N ARG A 231 0.02 8.55 16.86
CA ARG A 231 0.46 8.22 18.23
C ARG A 231 -0.26 9.05 19.30
N ARG A 232 -0.61 10.31 19.03
CA ARG A 232 -1.39 11.16 19.96
C ARG A 232 -2.87 10.77 20.04
N LEU A 233 -3.47 10.30 18.95
CA LEU A 233 -4.87 9.86 18.93
C LEU A 233 -5.06 8.52 19.65
N GLY A 234 -4.03 7.65 19.66
CA GLY A 234 -4.04 6.38 20.38
C GLY A 234 -5.02 5.34 19.81
N LEU A 235 -5.50 5.54 18.59
CA LEU A 235 -6.51 4.68 17.96
C LEU A 235 -5.88 3.46 17.30
N HIS A 236 -6.33 2.26 17.68
CA HIS A 236 -6.07 1.05 16.91
C HIS A 236 -6.73 1.19 15.53
N THR A 237 -5.89 1.18 14.51
CA THR A 237 -6.27 1.42 13.11
C THR A 237 -5.57 0.40 12.25
N ARG A 238 -6.28 -0.25 11.32
CA ARG A 238 -5.66 -1.23 10.44
C ARG A 238 -4.80 -0.50 9.43
N GLN A 239 -3.60 -1.02 9.14
CA GLN A 239 -2.70 -0.37 8.18
C GLN A 239 -3.39 -0.12 6.83
N ARG A 240 -4.20 -1.08 6.36
CA ARG A 240 -4.94 -0.98 5.10
C ARG A 240 -5.93 0.19 5.07
N GLU A 241 -6.62 0.47 6.17
CA GLU A 241 -7.61 1.56 6.27
C GLU A 241 -6.91 2.91 6.16
N ALA A 242 -5.91 3.14 7.00
CA ALA A 242 -5.15 4.39 6.99
C ALA A 242 -4.40 4.62 5.66
N GLU A 243 -3.85 3.56 5.06
CA GLU A 243 -3.31 3.64 3.69
C GLU A 243 -4.39 3.93 2.65
N SER A 244 -5.67 3.58 2.87
CA SER A 244 -6.76 3.90 1.94
C SER A 244 -7.17 5.37 2.03
N TRP A 245 -7.25 5.91 3.25
CA TRP A 245 -7.50 7.34 3.50
C TRP A 245 -6.37 8.21 2.90
N LEU A 246 -5.12 7.78 3.03
CA LEU A 246 -3.98 8.50 2.44
C LEU A 246 -4.05 8.54 0.91
N VAL A 247 -4.42 7.42 0.27
CA VAL A 247 -4.58 7.38 -1.20
C VAL A 247 -5.81 8.15 -1.66
N ALA A 248 -6.89 8.17 -0.89
CA ALA A 248 -8.03 9.04 -1.15
C ALA A 248 -7.64 10.52 -1.15
N GLY A 249 -6.76 10.95 -0.25
CA GLY A 249 -6.14 12.28 -0.29
C GLY A 249 -5.33 12.56 -1.56
N MET A 250 -4.51 11.60 -2.00
CA MET A 250 -3.78 11.74 -3.27
C MET A 250 -4.73 11.84 -4.47
N LEU A 251 -5.83 11.08 -4.47
CA LEU A 251 -6.82 11.12 -5.55
C LEU A 251 -7.71 12.37 -5.49
N SER A 252 -7.95 12.97 -4.32
CA SER A 252 -8.72 14.21 -4.20
C SER A 252 -7.99 15.43 -4.78
N ALA A 253 -6.66 15.34 -4.97
CA ALA A 253 -5.89 16.34 -5.71
C ALA A 253 -6.27 16.44 -7.19
N ILE A 254 -6.78 15.37 -7.82
CA ILE A 254 -7.13 15.35 -9.25
C ILE A 254 -8.27 16.33 -9.59
N PRO A 255 -9.45 16.27 -8.93
CA PRO A 255 -10.49 17.28 -9.14
C PRO A 255 -10.06 18.67 -8.64
N ALA A 256 -9.29 18.77 -7.55
CA ALA A 256 -8.81 20.06 -7.05
C ALA A 256 -7.89 20.78 -8.06
N LEU A 257 -6.94 20.07 -8.69
CA LEU A 257 -6.12 20.59 -9.78
C LEU A 257 -6.98 21.05 -10.97
N THR A 258 -8.02 20.29 -11.32
CA THR A 258 -8.95 20.66 -12.40
C THR A 258 -9.75 21.93 -12.07
N ILE A 259 -10.18 22.09 -10.81
CA ILE A 259 -10.85 23.30 -10.33
C ILE A 259 -9.89 24.49 -10.36
N ASN A 260 -8.75 24.36 -9.70
CA ASN A 260 -7.83 25.47 -9.43
C ASN A 260 -7.06 25.95 -10.67
N SER A 261 -6.66 25.02 -11.56
CA SER A 261 -5.84 25.33 -12.73
C SER A 261 -6.64 25.53 -14.02
N MET A 262 -7.96 25.29 -14.01
CA MET A 262 -8.77 25.37 -15.24
C MET A 262 -10.16 25.98 -15.01
N LEU A 263 -11.02 25.36 -14.19
CA LEU A 263 -12.41 25.82 -14.07
C LEU A 263 -12.51 27.21 -13.42
N PHE A 264 -11.80 27.45 -12.32
CA PHE A 264 -11.86 28.72 -11.62
C PHE A 264 -11.27 29.87 -12.45
N PRO A 265 -10.09 29.77 -13.09
CA PRO A 265 -9.58 30.83 -13.96
C PRO A 265 -10.52 31.18 -15.11
N ILE A 266 -11.12 30.17 -15.77
CA ILE A 266 -12.07 30.39 -16.87
C ILE A 266 -13.32 31.15 -16.37
N ILE A 267 -13.91 30.73 -15.25
CA ILE A 267 -15.12 31.36 -14.72
C ILE A 267 -14.82 32.76 -14.17
N ALA A 268 -13.74 32.92 -13.40
CA ALA A 268 -13.35 34.19 -12.78
C ALA A 268 -12.93 35.24 -13.83
N GLY A 269 -12.28 34.82 -14.93
CA GLY A 269 -11.88 35.70 -16.04
C GLY A 269 -13.06 36.31 -16.83
N VAL A 270 -14.29 35.82 -16.65
CA VAL A 270 -15.50 36.47 -17.19
C VAL A 270 -15.86 37.73 -16.40
N PHE A 271 -15.50 37.80 -15.12
CA PHE A 271 -15.93 38.86 -14.19
C PHE A 271 -14.79 39.78 -13.72
N PHE A 272 -13.55 39.31 -13.74
CA PHE A 272 -12.39 39.98 -13.17
C PHE A 272 -11.23 40.05 -14.17
N SER A 273 -10.36 41.06 -14.00
CA SER A 273 -9.12 41.16 -14.79
C SER A 273 -8.09 40.11 -14.39
N ASP A 274 -7.18 39.77 -15.30
CA ASP A 274 -6.17 38.72 -15.11
C ASP A 274 -5.37 38.86 -13.80
N ASN A 275 -4.99 40.09 -13.44
CA ASN A 275 -4.27 40.38 -12.19
C ASN A 275 -5.08 40.00 -10.94
N VAL A 276 -6.41 40.22 -10.97
CA VAL A 276 -7.32 39.84 -9.88
C VAL A 276 -7.53 38.33 -9.87
N VAL A 277 -7.69 37.69 -11.04
CA VAL A 277 -7.79 36.21 -11.14
C VAL A 277 -6.53 35.54 -10.60
N GLN A 278 -5.34 36.05 -10.92
CA GLN A 278 -4.06 35.57 -10.39
C GLN A 278 -3.94 35.67 -8.87
N LEU A 279 -4.51 36.72 -8.26
CA LEU A 279 -4.58 36.85 -6.80
C LEU A 279 -5.64 35.93 -6.18
N LEU A 280 -6.79 35.76 -6.83
CA LEU A 280 -7.89 34.93 -6.32
C LEU A 280 -7.60 33.42 -6.40
N MET A 281 -6.76 32.96 -7.34
CA MET A 281 -6.36 31.54 -7.43
C MET A 281 -5.77 30.99 -6.11
N PRO A 282 -4.68 31.53 -5.53
CA PRO A 282 -4.10 31.01 -4.29
C PRO A 282 -4.89 31.41 -3.04
N VAL A 283 -5.68 32.49 -3.06
CA VAL A 283 -6.38 33.01 -1.87
C VAL A 283 -7.79 32.41 -1.71
N ILE A 284 -8.49 32.15 -2.82
CA ILE A 284 -9.88 31.67 -2.81
C ILE A 284 -9.98 30.30 -3.48
N SER A 285 -9.52 30.14 -4.73
CA SER A 285 -9.72 28.86 -5.44
C SER A 285 -9.04 27.71 -4.73
N ALA A 286 -7.75 27.84 -4.41
CA ALA A 286 -6.99 26.77 -3.79
C ALA A 286 -7.60 26.33 -2.45
N PRO A 287 -7.81 27.19 -1.43
CA PRO A 287 -8.42 26.77 -0.18
C PRO A 287 -9.82 26.13 -0.36
N PHE A 288 -10.72 26.76 -1.11
CA PHE A 288 -12.09 26.24 -1.25
C PHE A 288 -12.15 24.95 -2.09
N GLY A 289 -11.46 24.92 -3.24
CA GLY A 289 -11.42 23.77 -4.13
C GLY A 289 -10.78 22.55 -3.45
N GLU A 290 -9.69 22.75 -2.71
CA GLU A 290 -8.98 21.68 -2.03
C GLU A 290 -9.75 21.14 -0.82
N GLU A 291 -10.34 21.99 0.02
CA GLU A 291 -11.15 21.52 1.16
C GLU A 291 -12.45 20.84 0.70
N ILE A 292 -13.11 21.32 -0.36
CA ILE A 292 -14.29 20.65 -0.92
C ILE A 292 -13.89 19.26 -1.45
N CYS A 293 -12.82 19.16 -2.24
CA CYS A 293 -12.37 17.87 -2.78
C CYS A 293 -11.91 16.91 -1.68
N LYS A 294 -11.12 17.35 -0.70
CA LYS A 294 -10.74 16.54 0.47
C LYS A 294 -11.98 16.10 1.27
N GLY A 295 -12.91 17.02 1.53
CA GLY A 295 -14.15 16.75 2.26
C GLY A 295 -15.02 15.67 1.60
N LEU A 296 -15.19 15.71 0.28
CA LEU A 296 -15.91 14.67 -0.47
C LEU A 296 -15.25 13.29 -0.32
N PHE A 297 -13.93 13.22 -0.33
CA PHE A 297 -13.20 11.96 -0.11
C PHE A 297 -13.23 11.49 1.36
N VAL A 298 -13.34 12.39 2.34
CA VAL A 298 -13.62 12.03 3.75
C VAL A 298 -15.03 11.44 3.88
N LEU A 299 -16.04 12.03 3.23
CA LEU A 299 -17.41 11.53 3.21
C LEU A 299 -17.53 10.13 2.59
N ALA A 300 -16.67 9.77 1.64
CA ALA A 300 -16.58 8.41 1.10
C ALA A 300 -16.19 7.35 2.17
N PHE A 301 -15.66 7.77 3.32
CA PHE A 301 -15.39 6.91 4.48
C PHE A 301 -16.31 7.19 5.67
N ALA A 302 -17.47 7.84 5.48
CA ALA A 302 -18.41 8.15 6.57
C ALA A 302 -18.81 6.91 7.40
N SER A 303 -18.94 5.74 6.77
CA SER A 303 -19.21 4.45 7.44
C SER A 303 -18.07 3.95 8.35
N SER A 304 -16.87 4.52 8.23
CA SER A 304 -15.71 4.24 9.09
C SER A 304 -15.55 5.24 10.24
N ILE A 305 -16.40 6.28 10.32
CA ILE A 305 -16.35 7.30 11.39
C ILE A 305 -17.14 6.78 12.60
N ASP A 306 -16.47 6.01 13.45
CA ASP A 306 -17.01 5.48 14.72
C ASP A 306 -17.10 6.54 15.86
N SER A 307 -16.34 7.62 15.74
CA SER A 307 -16.12 8.60 16.81
C SER A 307 -15.50 9.90 16.27
N PRO A 308 -15.58 11.03 17.01
CA PRO A 308 -14.92 12.28 16.61
C PRO A 308 -13.41 12.14 16.42
N LYS A 309 -12.74 11.32 17.25
CA LYS A 309 -11.30 11.04 17.11
C LYS A 309 -10.98 10.29 15.82
N ARG A 310 -11.84 9.36 15.40
CA ARG A 310 -11.70 8.63 14.14
C ARG A 310 -12.02 9.50 12.93
N GLY A 311 -13.05 10.33 13.00
CA GLY A 311 -13.35 11.33 11.97
C GLY A 311 -12.16 12.27 11.75
N PHE A 312 -11.57 12.78 12.83
CA PHE A 312 -10.33 13.57 12.77
C PHE A 312 -9.17 12.76 12.17
N GLN A 313 -8.96 11.50 12.58
CA GLN A 313 -7.92 10.65 12.03
C GLN A 313 -8.06 10.44 10.50
N ILE A 314 -9.29 10.24 10.02
CA ILE A 314 -9.60 10.09 8.59
C ILE A 314 -9.33 11.40 7.87
N GLY A 315 -9.88 12.52 8.35
CA GLY A 315 -9.69 13.85 7.77
C GLY A 315 -8.20 14.22 7.64
N PHE A 316 -7.47 14.17 8.75
CA PHE A 316 -6.03 14.39 8.80
C PHE A 316 -5.24 13.47 7.84
N THR A 317 -5.60 12.19 7.75
CA THR A 317 -4.90 11.25 6.86
C THR A 317 -5.21 11.51 5.38
N VAL A 318 -6.43 11.94 5.04
CA VAL A 318 -6.77 12.43 3.69
C VAL A 318 -6.00 13.72 3.39
N GLY A 319 -5.96 14.67 4.33
CA GLY A 319 -5.20 15.91 4.22
C GLY A 319 -3.71 15.70 3.94
N LEU A 320 -3.05 14.83 4.71
CA LEU A 320 -1.67 14.44 4.45
C LEU A 320 -1.45 13.72 3.11
N GLY A 321 -2.46 12.98 2.64
CA GLY A 321 -2.41 12.31 1.32
C GLY A 321 -2.38 13.33 0.18
N PHE A 322 -3.21 14.37 0.29
CA PHE A 322 -3.21 15.51 -0.62
C PHE A 322 -1.87 16.23 -0.60
N ALA A 323 -1.42 16.64 0.60
CA ALA A 323 -0.16 17.34 0.81
C ALA A 323 1.05 16.57 0.27
N MET A 324 1.05 15.24 0.34
CA MET A 324 2.16 14.42 -0.18
C MET A 324 2.29 14.52 -1.70
N LEU A 325 1.18 14.59 -2.44
CA LEU A 325 1.18 14.75 -3.89
C LEU A 325 1.60 16.17 -4.30
N GLU A 326 1.02 17.18 -3.64
CA GLU A 326 1.35 18.59 -3.87
C GLU A 326 2.83 18.89 -3.60
N ASN A 327 3.37 18.41 -2.47
CA ASN A 327 4.78 18.56 -2.14
C ASN A 327 5.70 17.86 -3.12
N LEU A 328 5.31 16.72 -3.70
CA LEU A 328 6.14 16.05 -4.70
C LEU A 328 6.43 17.01 -5.86
N ILE A 329 5.40 17.74 -6.32
CA ILE A 329 5.47 18.70 -7.43
C ILE A 329 6.28 19.93 -7.03
N TYR A 330 5.97 20.57 -5.88
CA TYR A 330 6.71 21.76 -5.44
C TYR A 330 8.19 21.48 -5.19
N ILE A 331 8.52 20.39 -4.48
CA ILE A 331 9.91 20.05 -4.17
C ILE A 331 10.65 19.64 -5.44
N LEU A 332 10.01 18.91 -6.38
CA LEU A 332 10.60 18.57 -7.68
C LEU A 332 10.95 19.85 -8.47
N SER A 333 9.99 20.77 -8.61
CA SER A 333 10.19 22.06 -9.27
C SER A 333 11.33 22.86 -8.62
N SER A 334 11.35 22.92 -7.28
CA SER A 334 12.40 23.61 -6.53
C SER A 334 13.79 22.99 -6.67
N THR A 335 13.89 21.69 -6.97
CA THR A 335 15.16 21.00 -7.23
C THR A 335 15.83 21.54 -8.50
N PHE A 336 15.05 21.91 -9.53
CA PHE A 336 15.58 22.56 -10.72
C PHE A 336 16.04 24.01 -10.45
N GLY A 337 15.54 24.66 -9.39
CA GLY A 337 16.02 25.96 -8.90
C GLY A 337 17.29 25.90 -8.05
N GLY A 338 17.93 24.73 -7.92
CA GLY A 338 19.17 24.55 -7.16
C GLY A 338 19.01 24.54 -5.63
N PRO A 339 20.12 24.54 -4.88
CA PRO A 339 20.11 24.30 -3.44
C PRO A 339 19.32 25.33 -2.62
N ILE A 340 19.29 26.60 -3.06
CA ILE A 340 18.56 27.69 -2.41
C ILE A 340 17.04 27.45 -2.50
N ALA A 341 16.53 27.32 -3.73
CA ALA A 341 15.11 27.13 -3.99
C ALA A 341 14.62 25.84 -3.31
N PHE A 342 15.41 24.76 -3.40
CA PHE A 342 15.14 23.51 -2.71
C PHE A 342 15.02 23.69 -1.19
N THR A 343 16.01 24.30 -0.54
CA THR A 343 16.06 24.43 0.93
C THR A 343 14.88 25.24 1.46
N LEU A 344 14.58 26.38 0.83
CA LEU A 344 13.44 27.22 1.21
C LEU A 344 12.11 26.51 1.00
N THR A 345 11.92 25.85 -0.16
CA THR A 345 10.67 25.13 -0.46
C THR A 345 10.46 23.96 0.51
N ALA A 346 11.51 23.18 0.79
CA ALA A 346 11.47 22.09 1.75
C ALA A 346 11.11 22.57 3.16
N LEU A 347 11.72 23.67 3.63
CA LEU A 347 11.42 24.25 4.94
C LEU A 347 9.97 24.72 5.05
N VAL A 348 9.52 25.56 4.11
CA VAL A 348 8.17 26.17 4.11
C VAL A 348 7.08 25.11 3.99
N ARG A 349 7.25 24.13 3.10
CA ARG A 349 6.26 23.06 2.92
C ARG A 349 6.29 22.08 4.11
N GLY A 350 7.49 21.71 4.56
CA GLY A 350 7.74 20.76 5.65
C GLY A 350 7.16 21.18 7.01
N ILE A 351 7.30 22.46 7.35
CA ILE A 351 6.88 23.02 8.65
C ILE A 351 5.54 23.77 8.56
N GLY A 352 5.25 24.47 7.46
CA GLY A 352 4.03 25.28 7.31
C GLY A 352 2.90 24.53 6.59
N SER A 353 3.12 24.16 5.33
CA SER A 353 2.03 23.66 4.47
C SER A 353 1.45 22.32 4.92
N ILE A 354 2.30 21.34 5.23
CA ILE A 354 1.85 19.98 5.56
C ILE A 354 0.91 19.93 6.77
N PRO A 355 1.23 20.56 7.92
CA PRO A 355 0.27 20.62 9.02
C PRO A 355 -0.91 21.57 8.73
N GLY A 356 -0.81 22.47 7.75
CA GLY A 356 -1.95 23.29 7.29
C GLY A 356 -3.02 22.48 6.55
N HIS A 357 -2.65 21.39 5.89
CA HIS A 357 -3.58 20.49 5.19
C HIS A 357 -4.31 19.51 6.10
N ALA A 358 -3.92 19.40 7.37
CA ALA A 358 -4.02 18.18 8.15
C ALA A 358 -4.72 18.38 9.51
#